data_AF-A0A6A3AGE4-F1
#
_entry.id   AF-A0A6A3AGE4-F1
#
_cell.length_a   1.000
_cell.length_b   1.000
_cell.length_c   1.000
_cell.angle_alpha   90.00
_cell.angle_beta   90.00
_cell.angle_gamma   90.00
#
_symmetry.space_group_name_H-M   'P 1'
#
loop_
_entity.id
_entity.type
_entity.pdbx_description
1 polymer ?
#
loop_
_entity_poly.entity_id
_entity_poly.type
_entity_poly.pdbx_seq_one_letter_code
_entity_poly.pdbx_strand_id
1 'polypeptide(L)'
;MASFINNNSKVQECYELSAEYEGKNNPKKLEELGNVLTSLDPGDSIVVSKAFSHMLNLANLAEEVQIAHRRRIKLKKGDFVDENSATTESDINETLKGLVVDLKKSSQDVFDALKNQTVDLVFTAHPTQSVRRSLLQKHGRIRNCLVQLYAKDITPGNRQELDEALGRELHFVPMRFEGPLQLLKMRAGMSYFHETVWKGVPKFLCRVDTALKNIGMNERVPYNAPLIQFSSWMGGDLDDFSQLSVTVLLRQFSHISVNFSSEFALRSYLYIIFELVGRPASWLFAEEKVRLFYAERLFFGLQHVISDATLVVAVSRKYGKRLASYALAMLCLASGCFFASTSDWLFPSLVILLEKPAWAVATAALAVILGWPFSILAFLPVALYSLAKQFKHVEYFFLVLSPQ
;
A
#
# COMPACT_ATOMS: atom_id res chain seq x y z
N MET A 1 -18.72 -30.89 -17.02
CA MET A 1 -20.05 -30.26 -16.81
C MET A 1 -20.87 -31.05 -15.80
N ALA A 2 -21.05 -32.37 -15.98
CA ALA A 2 -21.70 -33.23 -14.99
C ALA A 2 -21.01 -33.25 -13.60
N SER A 3 -19.67 -33.31 -13.53
CA SER A 3 -18.93 -33.22 -12.26
C SER A 3 -19.08 -31.87 -11.56
N PHE A 4 -19.15 -30.77 -12.32
CA PHE A 4 -19.31 -29.42 -11.77
C PHE A 4 -20.74 -29.19 -11.24
N ILE A 5 -21.75 -29.74 -11.92
CA ILE A 5 -23.14 -29.72 -11.48
C ILE A 5 -23.32 -30.58 -10.22
N ASN A 6 -22.70 -31.77 -10.18
CA ASN A 6 -22.74 -32.67 -9.02
C ASN A 6 -22.01 -32.09 -7.79
N ASN A 7 -20.96 -31.29 -8.01
CA ASN A 7 -20.24 -30.65 -6.91
C ASN A 7 -21.03 -29.46 -6.34
N ASN A 8 -21.80 -28.74 -7.16
CA ASN A 8 -22.73 -27.71 -6.67
C ASN A 8 -23.86 -28.32 -5.82
N SER A 9 -24.41 -29.47 -6.20
CA SER A 9 -25.44 -30.13 -5.38
C SER A 9 -24.90 -30.61 -4.03
N LYS A 10 -23.67 -31.16 -3.98
CA LYS A 10 -23.03 -31.57 -2.73
C LYS A 10 -22.71 -30.42 -1.79
N VAL A 11 -22.25 -29.27 -2.31
CA VAL A 11 -22.01 -28.07 -1.48
C VAL A 11 -23.31 -27.55 -0.89
N GLN A 12 -24.38 -27.52 -1.69
CA GLN A 12 -25.71 -27.10 -1.25
C GLN A 12 -26.27 -28.05 -0.17
N GLU A 13 -26.14 -29.36 -0.36
CA GLU A 13 -26.56 -30.37 0.63
C GLU A 13 -25.81 -30.20 1.96
N CYS A 14 -24.49 -30.02 1.92
CA CYS A 14 -23.70 -29.75 3.13
C CYS A 14 -24.13 -28.44 3.82
N TYR A 15 -24.49 -27.41 3.05
CA TYR A 15 -24.96 -26.13 3.58
C TYR A 15 -26.32 -26.28 4.27
N GLU A 16 -27.25 -27.01 3.66
CA GLU A 16 -28.58 -27.24 4.23
C GLU A 16 -28.50 -28.07 5.52
N LEU A 17 -27.71 -29.15 5.53
CA LEU A 17 -27.51 -29.98 6.73
C LEU A 17 -26.88 -29.18 7.88
N SER A 18 -25.90 -28.32 7.59
CA SER A 18 -25.29 -27.46 8.60
C SER A 18 -26.23 -26.35 9.10
N ALA A 19 -27.05 -25.77 8.23
CA ALA A 19 -28.07 -24.80 8.62
C ALA A 19 -29.19 -25.42 9.48
N GLU A 20 -29.63 -26.65 9.15
CA GLU A 20 -30.59 -27.41 9.97
C GLU A 20 -30.01 -27.77 11.34
N TYR A 21 -28.72 -28.10 11.39
CA TYR A 21 -28.01 -28.37 12.64
C TYR A 21 -28.00 -27.12 13.53
N GLU A 22 -27.60 -25.95 13.02
CA GLU A 22 -27.56 -24.71 13.82
C GLU A 22 -28.95 -24.30 14.34
N GLY A 23 -30.01 -24.55 13.55
CA GLY A 23 -31.38 -24.21 13.95
C GLY A 23 -31.98 -25.12 15.03
N LYS A 24 -31.60 -26.41 15.07
CA LYS A 24 -32.22 -27.43 15.96
C LYS A 24 -31.26 -28.08 16.96
N ASN A 25 -29.95 -27.89 16.83
CA ASN A 25 -28.87 -28.52 17.58
C ASN A 25 -29.02 -30.06 17.70
N ASN A 26 -29.49 -30.71 16.61
CA ASN A 26 -29.71 -32.15 16.60
C ASN A 26 -28.44 -32.90 16.19
N PRO A 27 -27.82 -33.74 17.06
CA PRO A 27 -26.57 -34.43 16.76
C PRO A 27 -26.68 -35.38 15.56
N LYS A 28 -27.88 -35.91 15.25
CA LYS A 28 -28.09 -36.78 14.08
C LYS A 28 -27.77 -36.08 12.76
N LYS A 29 -28.03 -34.77 12.68
CA LYS A 29 -27.74 -33.96 11.48
C LYS A 29 -26.23 -33.74 11.28
N LEU A 30 -25.48 -33.68 12.39
CA LEU A 30 -24.03 -33.63 12.36
C LEU A 30 -23.44 -34.97 11.87
N GLU A 31 -24.02 -36.10 12.29
CA GLU A 31 -23.65 -37.42 11.80
C GLU A 31 -23.94 -37.59 10.30
N GLU A 32 -25.13 -37.15 9.85
CA GLU A 32 -25.49 -37.11 8.42
C GLU A 32 -24.46 -36.29 7.61
N LEU A 33 -24.11 -35.09 8.09
CA LEU A 33 -23.08 -34.25 7.46
C LEU A 33 -21.70 -34.95 7.45
N GLY A 34 -21.31 -35.59 8.54
CA GLY A 34 -20.06 -36.34 8.64
C GLY A 34 -20.00 -37.50 7.63
N ASN A 35 -21.11 -38.20 7.41
CA ASN A 35 -21.21 -39.27 6.42
C ASN A 35 -21.06 -38.72 5.00
N VAL A 36 -21.68 -37.58 4.68
CA VAL A 36 -21.52 -36.91 3.38
C VAL A 36 -20.06 -36.51 3.17
N LEU A 37 -19.42 -35.86 4.15
CA LEU A 37 -18.04 -35.40 4.05
C LEU A 37 -17.03 -36.55 3.91
N THR A 38 -17.24 -37.66 4.62
CA THR A 38 -16.36 -38.84 4.54
C THR A 38 -16.54 -39.64 3.26
N SER A 39 -17.69 -39.50 2.58
CA SER A 39 -17.95 -40.12 1.27
C SER A 39 -17.30 -39.39 0.09
N LEU A 40 -16.76 -38.18 0.30
CA LEU A 40 -16.13 -37.38 -0.74
C LEU A 40 -14.75 -37.94 -1.10
N ASP A 41 -14.41 -37.88 -2.39
CA ASP A 41 -13.04 -38.13 -2.82
C ASP A 41 -12.14 -36.94 -2.41
N PRO A 42 -10.80 -37.11 -2.43
CA PRO A 42 -9.88 -36.02 -2.09
C PRO A 42 -10.05 -34.78 -2.98
N GLY A 43 -10.45 -34.97 -4.25
CA GLY A 43 -10.72 -33.89 -5.19
C GLY A 43 -11.92 -33.05 -4.78
N ASP A 44 -13.08 -33.68 -4.57
CA ASP A 44 -14.31 -33.01 -4.14
C ASP A 44 -14.15 -32.40 -2.75
N SER A 45 -13.43 -33.06 -1.84
CA SER A 45 -13.14 -32.53 -0.49
C SER A 45 -12.43 -31.17 -0.54
N ILE A 46 -11.47 -31.01 -1.45
CA ILE A 46 -10.78 -29.73 -1.65
C ILE A 46 -11.73 -28.67 -2.24
N VAL A 47 -12.62 -29.06 -3.16
CA VAL A 47 -13.60 -28.14 -3.76
C VAL A 47 -14.62 -27.68 -2.72
N VAL A 48 -15.18 -28.60 -1.94
CA VAL A 48 -16.17 -28.31 -0.89
C VAL A 48 -15.56 -27.43 0.20
N SER A 49 -14.40 -27.79 0.74
CA SER A 49 -13.71 -26.98 1.76
C SER A 49 -13.39 -25.55 1.26
N LYS A 50 -12.96 -25.42 0.00
CA LYS A 50 -12.75 -24.09 -0.62
C LYS A 50 -14.04 -23.32 -0.79
N ALA A 51 -15.14 -23.97 -1.20
CA ALA A 51 -16.44 -23.33 -1.35
C ALA A 51 -16.93 -22.75 -0.01
N PHE A 52 -16.90 -23.53 1.07
CA PHE A 52 -17.26 -23.06 2.41
C PHE A 52 -16.36 -21.93 2.91
N SER A 53 -15.04 -22.04 2.67
CA SER A 53 -14.09 -20.96 2.99
C SER A 53 -14.42 -19.67 2.24
N HIS A 54 -14.82 -19.77 0.96
CA HIS A 54 -15.25 -18.62 0.17
C HIS A 54 -16.57 -18.03 0.66
N MET A 55 -17.56 -18.86 0.94
CA MET A 55 -18.86 -18.42 1.49
C MET A 55 -18.67 -17.66 2.80
N LEU A 56 -17.81 -18.17 3.70
CA LEU A 56 -17.48 -17.50 4.94
C LEU A 56 -16.80 -16.14 4.72
N ASN A 57 -15.83 -16.07 3.80
CA ASN A 57 -15.21 -14.78 3.44
C ASN A 57 -16.24 -13.79 2.87
N LEU A 58 -17.18 -14.24 2.03
CA LEU A 58 -18.24 -13.38 1.50
C LEU A 58 -19.22 -12.91 2.59
N ALA A 59 -19.57 -13.80 3.54
CA ALA A 59 -20.39 -13.46 4.70
C ALA A 59 -19.71 -12.39 5.54
N ASN A 60 -18.41 -12.53 5.81
CA ASN A 60 -17.62 -11.53 6.54
C ASN A 60 -17.62 -10.17 5.81
N LEU A 61 -17.49 -10.14 4.49
CA LEU A 61 -17.56 -8.89 3.71
C LEU A 61 -18.94 -8.24 3.77
N ALA A 62 -20.01 -9.05 3.71
CA ALA A 62 -21.37 -8.55 3.85
C ALA A 62 -21.60 -7.96 5.25
N GLU A 63 -21.09 -8.61 6.29
CA GLU A 63 -21.11 -8.10 7.66
C GLU A 63 -20.32 -6.79 7.78
N GLU A 64 -19.10 -6.71 7.23
CA GLU A 64 -18.31 -5.47 7.21
C GLU A 64 -19.08 -4.31 6.55
N VAL A 65 -19.73 -4.54 5.41
CA VAL A 65 -20.55 -3.52 4.73
C VAL A 65 -21.73 -3.11 5.59
N GLN A 66 -22.41 -4.10 6.19
CA GLN A 66 -23.54 -3.87 7.07
C GLN A 66 -23.14 -3.06 8.31
N ILE A 67 -22.01 -3.35 8.95
CA ILE A 67 -21.49 -2.59 10.09
C ILE A 67 -21.12 -1.17 9.65
N ALA A 68 -20.42 -1.03 8.52
CA ALA A 68 -19.96 0.27 8.02
C ALA A 68 -21.10 1.23 7.64
N HIS A 69 -22.23 0.70 7.15
CA HIS A 69 -23.40 1.51 6.72
C HIS A 69 -24.58 1.43 7.69
N ARG A 70 -24.41 0.76 8.84
CA ARG A 70 -25.43 0.72 9.88
C ARG A 70 -25.69 2.14 10.39
N ARG A 71 -26.96 2.55 10.39
CA ARG A 71 -27.35 3.81 11.04
C ARG A 71 -27.19 3.67 12.54
N ARG A 72 -26.46 4.61 13.15
CA ARG A 72 -26.40 4.73 14.62
C ARG A 72 -27.77 5.16 15.13
N ILE A 73 -28.38 4.34 15.98
CA ILE A 73 -29.64 4.65 16.66
C ILE A 73 -29.26 5.23 18.02
N LYS A 74 -29.67 6.47 18.29
CA LYS A 74 -29.27 7.21 19.51
C LYS A 74 -30.02 6.79 20.80
N LEU A 75 -30.55 5.57 20.84
CA LEU A 75 -31.19 5.03 22.05
C LEU A 75 -30.09 4.54 23.01
N LYS A 76 -29.38 5.49 23.61
CA LYS A 76 -28.35 5.26 24.63
C LYS A 76 -28.99 5.23 26.02
N LYS A 77 -28.50 4.36 26.90
CA LYS A 77 -28.92 4.33 28.31
C LYS A 77 -28.22 5.41 29.15
N GLY A 78 -27.12 5.97 28.65
CA GLY A 78 -26.35 7.03 29.30
C GLY A 78 -25.39 6.50 30.37
N ASP A 79 -24.98 5.24 30.28
CA ASP A 79 -24.08 4.58 31.23
C ASP A 79 -22.91 3.90 30.49
N PHE A 80 -21.84 3.56 31.19
CA PHE A 80 -20.61 2.96 30.62
C PHE A 80 -20.86 1.65 29.86
N VAL A 81 -22.00 0.98 30.11
CA VAL A 81 -22.44 -0.20 29.35
C VAL A 81 -22.60 0.10 27.87
N ASP A 82 -22.93 1.35 27.51
CA ASP A 82 -23.08 1.78 26.13
C ASP A 82 -21.73 1.74 25.36
N GLU A 83 -20.59 1.84 26.04
CA GLU A 83 -19.26 1.82 25.41
C GLU A 83 -18.78 0.42 25.01
N ASN A 84 -19.48 -0.64 25.42
CA ASN A 84 -19.11 -2.02 25.10
C ASN A 84 -19.54 -2.47 23.70
N SER A 85 -20.33 -1.67 22.98
CA SER A 85 -20.80 -2.01 21.63
C SER A 85 -20.63 -0.83 20.68
N ALA A 86 -20.10 -1.11 19.49
CA ALA A 86 -19.98 -0.11 18.42
C ALA A 86 -21.33 0.50 17.98
N THR A 87 -22.46 -0.12 18.35
CA THR A 87 -23.79 0.42 18.08
C THR A 87 -24.21 1.54 19.03
N THR A 88 -23.64 1.57 20.23
CA THR A 88 -24.00 2.49 21.33
C THR A 88 -22.82 3.34 21.81
N GLU A 89 -21.59 3.02 21.39
CA GLU A 89 -20.37 3.74 21.76
C GLU A 89 -20.46 5.25 21.49
N SER A 90 -19.75 6.03 22.30
CA SER A 90 -19.62 7.47 22.10
C SER A 90 -18.63 7.78 20.99
N ASP A 91 -19.04 8.64 20.06
CA ASP A 91 -18.09 9.18 19.10
C ASP A 91 -17.19 10.23 19.75
N ILE A 92 -16.09 10.60 19.10
CA ILE A 92 -15.15 11.57 19.67
C ILE A 92 -15.82 12.89 20.06
N ASN A 93 -16.84 13.35 19.34
CA ASN A 93 -17.55 14.60 19.64
C ASN A 93 -18.41 14.44 20.90
N GLU A 94 -19.09 13.31 21.04
CA GLU A 94 -19.87 12.95 22.23
C GLU A 94 -18.94 12.78 23.44
N THR A 95 -17.79 12.13 23.29
CA THR A 95 -16.78 12.00 24.35
C THR A 95 -16.26 13.35 24.80
N LEU A 96 -15.84 14.22 23.87
CA LEU A 96 -15.35 15.56 24.22
C LEU A 96 -16.43 16.42 24.89
N LYS A 97 -17.69 16.30 24.45
CA LYS A 97 -18.82 16.98 25.10
C LYS A 97 -19.08 16.43 26.51
N GLY A 98 -19.05 15.13 26.71
CA GLY A 98 -19.21 14.51 28.04
C GLY A 98 -18.12 14.96 29.01
N LEU A 99 -16.86 15.08 28.54
CA LEU A 99 -15.76 15.61 29.35
C LEU A 99 -16.01 17.05 29.83
N VAL A 100 -16.56 17.90 28.97
CA VAL A 100 -16.81 19.32 29.28
C VAL A 100 -18.10 19.50 30.09
N VAL A 101 -19.18 18.80 29.75
CA VAL A 101 -20.50 18.97 30.36
C VAL A 101 -20.63 18.17 31.65
N ASP A 102 -20.36 16.87 31.60
CA ASP A 102 -20.62 15.96 32.73
C ASP A 102 -19.47 16.00 33.75
N LEU A 103 -18.23 16.00 33.26
CA LEU A 103 -17.03 16.03 34.10
C LEU A 103 -16.46 17.44 34.35
N LYS A 104 -17.09 18.48 33.78
CA LYS A 104 -16.75 19.91 33.98
C LYS A 104 -15.27 20.24 33.75
N LYS A 105 -14.61 19.54 32.82
CA LYS A 105 -13.23 19.85 32.41
C LYS A 105 -13.23 21.07 31.50
N SER A 106 -12.18 21.90 31.62
CA SER A 106 -12.05 23.02 30.70
C SER A 106 -11.69 22.51 29.31
N SER A 107 -12.16 23.20 28.26
CA SER A 107 -11.81 22.83 26.88
C SER A 107 -10.29 22.87 26.62
N GLN A 108 -9.58 23.73 27.36
CA GLN A 108 -8.12 23.82 27.31
C GLN A 108 -7.44 22.59 27.89
N ASP A 109 -7.90 22.10 29.06
CA ASP A 109 -7.33 20.88 29.66
C ASP A 109 -7.50 19.67 28.75
N VAL A 110 -8.66 19.57 28.10
CA VAL A 110 -8.96 18.50 27.14
C VAL A 110 -8.04 18.58 25.92
N PHE A 111 -7.81 19.79 25.40
CA PHE A 111 -6.89 20.01 24.29
C PHE A 111 -5.43 19.70 24.66
N ASP A 112 -4.99 20.10 25.85
CA ASP A 112 -3.64 19.84 26.34
C ASP A 112 -3.42 18.34 26.63
N ALA A 113 -4.45 17.63 27.10
CA ALA A 113 -4.42 16.18 27.22
C ALA A 113 -4.29 15.49 25.85
N LEU A 114 -5.07 15.92 24.86
CA LEU A 114 -5.00 15.36 23.50
C LEU A 114 -3.63 15.59 22.85
N LYS A 115 -2.98 16.74 23.06
CA LYS A 115 -1.64 16.99 22.52
C LYS A 115 -0.58 16.03 23.07
N ASN A 116 -0.76 15.54 24.29
CA ASN A 116 0.18 14.65 24.97
C ASN A 116 -0.22 13.17 24.91
N GLN A 117 -1.38 12.87 24.34
CA GLN A 117 -1.87 11.50 24.20
C GLN A 117 -1.25 10.83 22.97
N THR A 118 -0.79 9.60 23.15
CA THR A 118 -0.30 8.76 22.06
C THR A 118 -0.97 7.39 22.16
N VAL A 119 -1.58 6.94 21.06
CA VAL A 119 -2.09 5.57 20.92
C VAL A 119 -1.16 4.81 19.97
N ASP A 120 -0.45 3.81 20.46
CA ASP A 120 0.38 2.94 19.64
C ASP A 120 -0.34 1.62 19.30
N LEU A 121 -0.52 1.37 18.00
CA LEU A 121 -1.17 0.17 17.48
C LEU A 121 -0.11 -0.76 16.88
N VAL A 122 0.11 -1.90 17.55
CA VAL A 122 1.13 -2.86 17.15
C VAL A 122 0.53 -3.93 16.22
N PHE A 123 0.96 -3.96 14.96
CA PHE A 123 0.57 -5.01 14.02
C PHE A 123 1.32 -6.31 14.29
N THR A 124 0.56 -7.40 14.41
CA THR A 124 1.08 -8.77 14.54
C THR A 124 0.79 -9.59 13.29
N ALA A 125 1.54 -10.66 13.08
CA ALA A 125 1.27 -11.57 11.98
C ALA A 125 0.00 -12.38 12.30
N HIS A 126 -0.91 -12.47 11.33
CA HIS A 126 -2.04 -13.39 11.48
C HIS A 126 -1.54 -14.84 11.53
N PRO A 127 -1.98 -15.66 12.50
CA PRO A 127 -1.43 -17.00 12.71
C PRO A 127 -1.67 -17.93 11.51
N THR A 128 -2.86 -17.84 10.90
CA THR A 128 -3.34 -18.82 9.91
C THR A 128 -3.50 -18.29 8.48
N GLN A 129 -3.48 -16.97 8.24
CA GLN A 129 -3.92 -16.39 6.97
C GLN A 129 -3.13 -15.15 6.60
N SER A 130 -2.34 -15.23 5.52
CA SER A 130 -1.74 -14.06 4.88
C SER A 130 -2.58 -13.64 3.67
N VAL A 131 -3.44 -12.63 3.86
CA VAL A 131 -4.24 -12.08 2.75
C VAL A 131 -3.33 -11.21 1.87
N ARG A 132 -3.20 -11.58 0.59
CA ARG A 132 -2.42 -10.78 -0.37
C ARG A 132 -3.17 -9.50 -0.71
N ARG A 133 -2.43 -8.43 -1.03
CA ARG A 133 -3.00 -7.14 -1.47
C ARG A 133 -4.02 -7.27 -2.61
N SER A 134 -3.76 -8.12 -3.60
CA SER A 134 -4.68 -8.33 -4.74
C SER A 134 -6.03 -8.88 -4.29
N LEU A 135 -6.06 -9.69 -3.23
CA LEU A 135 -7.30 -10.21 -2.64
C LEU A 135 -8.03 -9.13 -1.84
N LEU A 136 -7.30 -8.29 -1.07
CA LEU A 136 -7.89 -7.14 -0.39
C LEU A 136 -8.52 -6.12 -1.36
N GLN A 137 -7.89 -5.88 -2.51
CA GLN A 137 -8.45 -5.00 -3.54
C GLN A 137 -9.75 -5.57 -4.14
N LYS A 138 -9.80 -6.89 -4.38
CA LYS A 138 -11.04 -7.55 -4.81
C LYS A 138 -12.13 -7.45 -3.76
N HIS A 139 -11.80 -7.70 -2.49
CA HIS A 139 -12.73 -7.48 -1.37
C HIS A 139 -13.22 -6.03 -1.33
N GLY A 140 -12.34 -5.05 -1.55
CA GLY A 140 -12.72 -3.65 -1.72
C GLY A 140 -13.73 -3.42 -2.85
N ARG A 141 -13.52 -4.04 -4.03
CA ARG A 141 -14.46 -3.93 -5.16
C ARG A 141 -15.80 -4.60 -4.88
N ILE A 142 -15.81 -5.78 -4.28
CA ILE A 142 -17.03 -6.47 -3.86
C ILE A 142 -17.82 -5.60 -2.88
N ARG A 143 -17.16 -5.05 -1.84
CA ARG A 143 -17.77 -4.13 -0.88
C ARG A 143 -18.37 -2.90 -1.57
N ASN A 144 -17.65 -2.29 -2.51
CA ASN A 144 -18.14 -1.13 -3.26
C ASN A 144 -19.38 -1.47 -4.11
N CYS A 145 -19.40 -2.64 -4.77
CA CYS A 145 -20.56 -3.09 -5.53
C CYS A 145 -21.77 -3.29 -4.61
N LEU A 146 -21.58 -3.97 -3.46
CA LEU A 146 -22.65 -4.16 -2.47
C LEU A 146 -23.21 -2.82 -1.98
N VAL A 147 -22.35 -1.86 -1.63
CA VAL A 147 -22.80 -0.52 -1.18
C VAL A 147 -23.63 0.18 -2.25
N GLN A 148 -23.22 0.10 -3.52
CA GLN A 148 -23.95 0.72 -4.63
C GLN A 148 -25.28 0.02 -4.93
N LEU A 149 -25.33 -1.31 -4.83
CA LEU A 149 -26.55 -2.10 -5.03
C LEU A 149 -27.64 -1.77 -4.01
N TYR A 150 -27.27 -1.44 -2.77
CA TYR A 150 -28.20 -1.03 -1.70
C TYR A 150 -28.42 0.49 -1.63
N ALA A 151 -27.96 1.25 -2.62
CA ALA A 151 -28.29 2.67 -2.72
C ALA A 151 -29.81 2.84 -2.95
N LYS A 152 -30.40 3.87 -2.34
CA LYS A 152 -31.86 4.08 -2.36
C LYS A 152 -32.44 4.30 -3.77
N ASP A 153 -31.68 4.98 -4.63
CA ASP A 153 -32.16 5.46 -5.93
C ASP A 153 -31.36 4.80 -7.09
N ILE A 154 -31.41 3.47 -7.17
CA ILE A 154 -30.71 2.72 -8.22
C ILE A 154 -31.62 2.42 -9.42
N THR A 155 -31.18 2.84 -10.60
CA THR A 155 -31.84 2.53 -11.89
C THR A 155 -31.71 1.04 -12.22
N PRO A 156 -32.72 0.37 -12.82
CA PRO A 156 -32.64 -1.06 -13.15
C PRO A 156 -31.46 -1.43 -14.07
N GLY A 157 -31.09 -0.56 -15.02
CA GLY A 157 -29.91 -0.78 -15.87
C GLY A 157 -28.61 -0.80 -15.07
N ASN A 158 -28.41 0.17 -14.18
CA ASN A 158 -27.24 0.24 -13.30
C ASN A 158 -27.18 -0.96 -12.35
N ARG A 159 -28.34 -1.46 -11.88
CA ARG A 159 -28.41 -2.67 -11.05
C ARG A 159 -27.91 -3.89 -11.80
N GLN A 160 -28.33 -4.08 -13.05
CA GLN A 160 -27.86 -5.20 -13.87
C GLN A 160 -26.35 -5.11 -14.10
N GLU A 161 -25.81 -3.94 -14.44
CA GLU A 161 -24.36 -3.74 -14.61
C GLU A 161 -23.56 -4.06 -13.34
N LEU A 162 -24.10 -3.67 -12.18
CA LEU A 162 -23.49 -3.96 -10.87
C LEU A 162 -23.58 -5.43 -10.49
N ASP A 163 -24.69 -6.11 -10.79
CA ASP A 163 -24.86 -7.54 -10.59
C ASP A 163 -23.88 -8.34 -11.47
N GLU A 164 -23.68 -7.92 -12.72
CA GLU A 164 -22.68 -8.50 -13.63
C GLU A 164 -21.24 -8.21 -13.17
N ALA A 165 -20.97 -7.01 -12.66
CA ALA A 165 -19.67 -6.67 -12.07
C ALA A 165 -19.36 -7.51 -10.82
N LEU A 166 -20.36 -7.70 -9.94
CA LEU A 166 -20.25 -8.55 -8.77
C LEU A 166 -19.99 -10.01 -9.18
N GLY A 167 -20.76 -10.54 -10.13
CA GLY A 167 -20.57 -11.89 -10.67
C GLY A 167 -19.16 -12.13 -11.24
N ARG A 168 -18.58 -11.15 -11.93
CA ARG A 168 -17.20 -11.22 -12.45
C ARG A 168 -16.15 -11.28 -11.34
N GLU A 169 -16.29 -10.49 -10.28
CA GLU A 169 -15.33 -10.50 -9.17
C GLU A 169 -15.41 -11.80 -8.34
N LEU A 170 -16.60 -12.41 -8.20
CA LEU A 170 -16.77 -13.68 -7.50
C LEU A 170 -16.12 -14.86 -8.22
N HIS A 171 -16.15 -14.89 -9.55
CA HIS A 171 -15.67 -16.04 -10.33
C HIS A 171 -14.14 -16.26 -10.23
N PHE A 172 -13.37 -15.21 -9.92
CA PHE A 172 -11.91 -15.23 -10.05
C PHE A 172 -11.19 -15.09 -8.72
N VAL A 173 -11.45 -15.93 -7.72
CA VAL A 173 -10.69 -15.92 -6.45
C VAL A 173 -9.70 -17.09 -6.39
N PRO A 174 -8.44 -16.91 -6.83
CA PRO A 174 -7.43 -17.97 -6.69
C PRO A 174 -7.01 -18.11 -5.22
N MET A 175 -7.55 -19.12 -4.53
CA MET A 175 -7.02 -19.54 -3.24
C MET A 175 -5.81 -20.44 -3.45
N ARG A 176 -4.62 -19.84 -3.36
CA ARG A 176 -3.37 -20.56 -3.16
C ARG A 176 -2.95 -20.39 -1.70
N PHE A 177 -2.94 -21.50 -0.98
CA PHE A 177 -2.21 -21.64 0.27
C PHE A 177 -0.75 -21.90 -0.11
N GLU A 178 0.04 -20.84 -0.27
CA GLU A 178 1.51 -20.97 -0.24
C GLU A 178 1.95 -20.76 1.21
N GLY A 179 2.84 -21.64 1.70
CA GLY A 179 3.34 -21.61 3.07
C GLY A 179 3.97 -20.26 3.44
N PRO A 180 3.94 -19.87 4.73
CA PRO A 180 4.11 -18.49 5.11
C PRO A 180 5.60 -18.14 5.20
N LEU A 181 6.20 -17.73 4.08
CA LEU A 181 7.42 -16.95 4.17
C LEU A 181 7.09 -15.70 4.99
N GLN A 182 7.85 -15.41 6.07
CA GLN A 182 7.53 -14.25 6.91
C GLN A 182 7.52 -12.92 6.15
N LEU A 183 8.33 -12.80 5.09
CA LEU A 183 8.25 -11.68 4.16
C LEU A 183 6.84 -11.49 3.55
N LEU A 184 6.12 -12.58 3.28
CA LEU A 184 4.74 -12.53 2.79
C LEU A 184 3.77 -12.13 3.90
N LYS A 185 3.97 -12.56 5.15
CA LYS A 185 3.17 -12.13 6.32
C LYS A 185 3.30 -10.63 6.54
N MET A 186 4.53 -10.10 6.55
CA MET A 186 4.77 -8.66 6.67
C MET A 186 4.16 -7.88 5.49
N ARG A 187 4.36 -8.35 4.25
CA ARG A 187 3.76 -7.74 3.06
C ARG A 187 2.23 -7.72 3.11
N ALA A 188 1.62 -8.79 3.64
CA ALA A 188 0.18 -8.86 3.86
C ALA A 188 -0.27 -7.83 4.91
N GLY A 189 0.40 -7.74 6.06
CA GLY A 189 0.10 -6.73 7.08
C GLY A 189 0.23 -5.30 6.55
N MET A 190 1.33 -4.98 5.86
CA MET A 190 1.57 -3.65 5.27
C MET A 190 0.58 -3.29 4.16
N SER A 191 -0.12 -4.26 3.57
CA SER A 191 -1.13 -3.96 2.56
C SER A 191 -2.36 -3.24 3.13
N TYR A 192 -2.69 -3.45 4.41
CA TYR A 192 -3.73 -2.67 5.09
C TYR A 192 -3.36 -1.19 5.23
N PHE A 193 -2.08 -0.88 5.44
CA PHE A 193 -1.64 0.52 5.52
C PHE A 193 -1.97 1.29 4.26
N HIS A 194 -1.61 0.72 3.10
CA HIS A 194 -1.83 1.38 1.82
C HIS A 194 -3.31 1.46 1.45
N GLU A 195 -4.09 0.42 1.74
CA GLU A 195 -5.50 0.36 1.31
C GLU A 195 -6.43 1.16 2.23
N THR A 196 -6.21 1.18 3.56
CA THR A 196 -7.13 1.81 4.52
C THR A 196 -6.47 2.85 5.45
N VAL A 197 -5.40 2.50 6.15
CA VAL A 197 -4.84 3.34 7.24
C VAL A 197 -4.32 4.68 6.74
N TRP A 198 -3.62 4.69 5.60
CA TRP A 198 -2.99 5.89 5.02
C TRP A 198 -4.00 7.02 4.78
N LYS A 199 -5.20 6.68 4.31
CA LYS A 199 -6.29 7.65 4.11
C LYS A 199 -7.17 7.82 5.36
N GLY A 200 -7.24 6.78 6.19
CA GLY A 200 -8.05 6.76 7.41
C GLY A 200 -7.54 7.70 8.50
N VAL A 201 -6.23 7.72 8.75
CA VAL A 201 -5.61 8.51 9.83
C VAL A 201 -5.85 10.02 9.64
N PRO A 202 -5.54 10.64 8.48
CA PRO A 202 -5.83 12.06 8.26
C PRO A 202 -7.32 12.37 8.37
N LYS A 203 -8.19 11.48 7.87
CA LYS A 203 -9.66 11.65 7.95
C LYS A 203 -10.14 11.63 9.40
N PHE A 204 -9.56 10.79 10.25
CA PHE A 204 -9.84 10.76 11.67
C PHE A 204 -9.35 12.03 12.38
N LEU A 205 -8.11 12.48 12.13
CA LEU A 205 -7.56 13.72 12.70
C LEU A 205 -8.40 14.95 12.33
N CYS A 206 -8.87 15.05 11.08
CA CYS A 206 -9.81 16.11 10.68
C CYS A 206 -11.14 16.06 11.47
N ARG A 207 -11.59 14.87 11.86
CA ARG A 207 -12.80 14.69 12.68
C ARG A 207 -12.55 15.09 14.14
N VAL A 208 -11.34 14.87 14.66
CA VAL A 208 -10.89 15.40 15.97
C VAL A 208 -10.89 16.92 15.95
N ASP A 209 -10.30 17.56 14.93
CA ASP A 209 -10.33 19.03 14.77
C ASP A 209 -11.76 19.58 14.74
N THR A 210 -12.67 18.87 14.08
CA THR A 210 -14.09 19.26 14.02
C THR A 210 -14.76 19.13 15.38
N ALA A 211 -14.45 18.08 16.14
CA ALA A 211 -14.97 17.89 17.49
C ALA A 211 -14.42 18.94 18.48
N LEU A 212 -13.15 19.31 18.36
CA LEU A 212 -12.53 20.39 19.15
C LEU A 212 -13.22 21.74 18.93
N LYS A 213 -13.54 22.07 17.67
CA LYS A 213 -14.31 23.28 17.35
C LYS A 213 -15.69 23.30 18.00
N ASN A 214 -16.36 22.16 18.07
CA ASN A 214 -17.69 22.06 18.66
C ASN A 214 -17.71 22.29 20.18
N ILE A 215 -16.58 22.10 20.87
CA ILE A 215 -16.43 22.38 22.31
C ILE A 215 -15.83 23.78 22.59
N GLY A 216 -15.71 24.62 21.55
CA GLY A 216 -15.23 26.01 21.66
C GLY A 216 -13.74 26.23 21.40
N MET A 217 -12.99 25.19 21.00
CA MET A 217 -11.57 25.33 20.64
C MET A 217 -11.39 25.61 19.14
N ASN A 218 -10.95 26.81 18.80
CA ASN A 218 -10.67 27.19 17.40
C ASN A 218 -9.28 26.77 16.90
N GLU A 219 -8.44 26.21 17.79
CA GLU A 219 -7.13 25.66 17.44
C GLU A 219 -7.27 24.22 16.92
N ARG A 220 -6.37 23.83 16.00
CA ARG A 220 -6.26 22.44 15.51
C ARG A 220 -5.20 21.70 16.30
N VAL A 221 -5.27 20.38 16.30
CA VAL A 221 -4.17 19.57 16.85
C VAL A 221 -2.90 19.85 16.04
N PRO A 222 -1.76 20.14 16.68
CA PRO A 222 -0.49 20.35 15.99
C PRO A 222 -0.16 19.17 15.06
N TYR A 223 0.25 19.44 13.83
CA TYR A 223 0.54 18.41 12.83
C TYR A 223 1.70 17.49 13.20
N ASN A 224 2.52 17.91 14.17
CA ASN A 224 3.65 17.15 14.69
C ASN A 224 3.29 16.31 15.93
N ALA A 225 2.07 16.42 16.46
CA ALA A 225 1.63 15.63 17.61
C ALA A 225 1.35 14.18 17.17
N PRO A 226 2.05 13.18 17.75
CA PRO A 226 1.92 11.79 17.32
C PRO A 226 0.71 11.11 17.98
N LEU A 227 -0.50 11.60 17.71
CA LEU A 227 -1.73 11.11 18.36
C LEU A 227 -1.96 9.61 18.13
N ILE A 228 -1.59 9.13 16.95
CA ILE A 228 -1.67 7.71 16.56
C ILE A 228 -0.31 7.30 15.99
N GLN A 229 0.26 6.26 16.56
CA GLN A 229 1.45 5.59 16.08
C GLN A 229 1.12 4.15 15.71
N PHE A 230 1.93 3.59 14.82
CA PHE A 230 1.83 2.20 14.47
C PHE A 230 3.20 1.55 14.53
N SER A 231 3.23 0.42 15.22
CA SER A 231 4.38 -0.44 15.38
C SER A 231 4.10 -1.80 14.74
N SER A 232 5.12 -2.65 14.58
CA SER A 232 4.94 -3.98 14.00
C SER A 232 5.87 -5.00 14.65
N TRP A 233 5.32 -6.14 15.03
CA TRP A 233 6.08 -7.34 15.45
C TRP A 233 6.36 -8.29 14.28
N MET A 234 5.74 -8.07 13.11
CA MET A 234 5.99 -8.89 11.93
C MET A 234 7.45 -8.78 11.47
N GLY A 235 8.19 -9.87 11.59
CA GLY A 235 9.62 -9.92 11.30
C GLY A 235 10.53 -9.51 12.46
N GLY A 236 9.96 -9.19 13.63
CA GLY A 236 10.66 -8.91 14.89
C GLY A 236 10.52 -10.03 15.92
N ASP A 237 9.37 -10.72 15.91
CA ASP A 237 9.03 -11.80 16.83
C ASP A 237 9.80 -13.08 16.50
N LEU A 238 10.61 -13.53 17.45
CA LEU A 238 11.53 -14.67 17.32
C LEU A 238 11.00 -15.95 17.98
N ASP A 239 9.85 -15.89 18.65
CA ASP A 239 9.36 -17.01 19.47
C ASP A 239 9.08 -18.27 18.61
N ASP A 240 8.78 -18.09 17.32
CA ASP A 240 8.56 -19.16 16.35
C ASP A 240 9.87 -19.78 15.77
N PHE A 241 11.07 -19.29 16.12
CA PHE A 241 12.30 -19.54 15.36
C PHE A 241 13.43 -20.31 16.05
N SER A 242 13.09 -21.29 16.89
CA SER A 242 14.09 -22.18 17.50
C SER A 242 14.93 -23.01 16.51
N GLN A 243 14.55 -23.07 15.23
CA GLN A 243 15.16 -23.94 14.21
C GLN A 243 15.99 -23.22 13.13
N LEU A 244 16.03 -21.88 13.08
CA LEU A 244 16.75 -21.14 12.02
C LEU A 244 18.12 -20.64 12.51
N SER A 245 19.12 -20.71 11.64
CA SER A 245 20.44 -20.14 11.90
C SER A 245 20.38 -18.62 12.02
N VAL A 246 21.07 -18.06 13.02
CA VAL A 246 21.14 -16.62 13.33
C VAL A 246 21.46 -15.75 12.10
N THR A 247 22.32 -16.23 11.19
CA THR A 247 22.69 -15.52 9.96
C THR A 247 21.52 -15.34 8.98
N VAL A 248 20.64 -16.32 8.87
CA VAL A 248 19.44 -16.25 8.01
C VAL A 248 18.45 -15.27 8.62
N LEU A 249 18.27 -15.31 9.94
CA LEU A 249 17.44 -14.35 10.67
C LEU A 249 17.95 -12.93 10.47
N LEU A 250 19.22 -12.63 10.75
CA LEU A 250 19.78 -11.27 10.59
C LEU A 250 19.64 -10.72 9.16
N ARG A 251 19.87 -11.56 8.15
CA ARG A 251 19.70 -11.16 6.74
C ARG A 251 18.24 -10.85 6.41
N GLN A 252 17.32 -11.66 6.92
CA GLN A 252 15.89 -11.48 6.73
C GLN A 252 15.38 -10.23 7.46
N PHE A 253 15.81 -10.01 8.70
CA PHE A 253 15.51 -8.80 9.50
C PHE A 253 16.00 -7.52 8.83
N SER A 254 17.25 -7.48 8.33
CA SER A 254 17.80 -6.32 7.64
C SER A 254 16.99 -5.96 6.39
N HIS A 255 16.64 -6.98 5.59
CA HIS A 255 15.86 -6.78 4.37
C HIS A 255 14.40 -6.37 4.66
N ILE A 256 13.80 -6.89 5.73
CA ILE A 256 12.44 -6.57 6.19
C ILE A 256 12.38 -5.16 6.79
N SER A 257 13.23 -4.87 7.77
CA SER A 257 13.07 -3.68 8.60
C SER A 257 13.48 -2.40 7.86
N VAL A 258 14.58 -2.46 7.11
CA VAL A 258 15.18 -1.26 6.51
C VAL A 258 14.68 -1.04 5.09
N ASN A 259 14.76 -2.06 4.23
CA ASN A 259 14.46 -1.89 2.81
C ASN A 259 12.95 -1.89 2.55
N PHE A 260 12.21 -2.81 3.16
CA PHE A 260 10.78 -2.93 2.88
C PHE A 260 9.98 -1.77 3.48
N SER A 261 10.28 -1.35 4.71
CA SER A 261 9.62 -0.21 5.35
C SER A 261 9.87 1.10 4.58
N SER A 262 11.13 1.36 4.20
CA SER A 262 11.49 2.58 3.45
C SER A 262 10.89 2.58 2.04
N GLU A 263 10.89 1.47 1.32
CA GLU A 263 10.26 1.37 -0.01
C GLU A 263 8.75 1.67 0.06
N PHE A 264 8.04 1.11 1.04
CA PHE A 264 6.62 1.36 1.22
C PHE A 264 6.30 2.80 1.63
N ALA A 265 7.09 3.38 2.53
CA ALA A 265 6.95 4.76 2.93
C ALA A 265 7.22 5.70 1.75
N LEU A 266 8.37 5.56 1.10
CA LEU A 266 8.77 6.37 -0.05
C LEU A 266 7.75 6.29 -1.18
N ARG A 267 7.26 5.10 -1.51
CA ARG A 267 6.22 4.93 -2.52
C ARG A 267 4.94 5.69 -2.18
N SER A 268 4.52 5.66 -0.92
CA SER A 268 3.30 6.34 -0.46
C SER A 268 3.45 7.86 -0.50
N TYR A 269 4.60 8.39 -0.08
CA TYR A 269 4.92 9.82 -0.22
C TYR A 269 5.04 10.25 -1.68
N LEU A 270 5.66 9.40 -2.52
CA LEU A 270 5.81 9.66 -3.94
C LEU A 270 4.44 9.78 -4.63
N TYR A 271 3.45 8.95 -4.26
CA TYR A 271 2.08 9.11 -4.74
C TYR A 271 1.47 10.46 -4.36
N ILE A 272 1.71 10.96 -3.13
CA ILE A 272 1.24 12.30 -2.72
C ILE A 272 1.90 13.39 -3.58
N ILE A 273 3.21 13.28 -3.82
CA ILE A 273 3.94 14.23 -4.66
C ILE A 273 3.40 14.18 -6.10
N PHE A 274 3.20 12.99 -6.66
CA PHE A 274 2.58 12.81 -7.97
C PHE A 274 1.17 13.41 -8.02
N GLU A 275 0.34 13.21 -7.00
CA GLU A 275 -1.00 13.79 -6.97
C GLU A 275 -0.96 15.32 -6.83
N LEU A 276 -0.06 15.87 -6.02
CA LEU A 276 0.10 17.30 -5.82
C LEU A 276 0.61 18.02 -7.08
N VAL A 277 1.47 17.36 -7.84
CA VAL A 277 2.00 17.84 -9.13
C VAL A 277 1.02 17.58 -10.29
N GLY A 278 0.37 16.42 -10.30
CA GLY A 278 -0.55 16.00 -11.34
C GLY A 278 -1.90 16.72 -11.27
N ARG A 279 -2.37 17.12 -10.08
CA ARG A 279 -3.62 17.89 -9.91
C ARG A 279 -3.67 19.19 -10.72
N PRO A 280 -2.68 20.10 -10.64
CA PRO A 280 -2.68 21.29 -11.49
C PRO A 280 -2.52 20.97 -12.98
N ALA A 281 -1.79 19.91 -13.34
CA ALA A 281 -1.71 19.46 -14.74
C ALA A 281 -3.05 18.91 -15.26
N SER A 282 -3.83 18.24 -14.40
CA SER A 282 -5.17 17.73 -14.72
C SER A 282 -6.19 18.85 -14.93
N TRP A 283 -6.01 20.02 -14.30
CA TRP A 283 -6.85 21.20 -14.56
C TRP A 283 -6.59 21.81 -15.94
N LEU A 284 -5.38 21.65 -16.47
CA LEU A 284 -4.99 22.18 -17.79
C LEU A 284 -5.27 21.18 -18.93
N PHE A 285 -5.22 19.88 -18.66
CA PHE A 285 -5.28 18.82 -19.69
C PHE A 285 -6.21 17.66 -19.32
N ALA A 286 -7.41 17.96 -18.79
CA ALA A 286 -8.36 16.96 -18.28
C ALA A 286 -8.83 15.93 -19.33
N GLU A 287 -8.95 16.32 -20.60
CA GLU A 287 -9.61 15.51 -21.64
C GLU A 287 -8.64 14.60 -22.42
N GLU A 288 -7.33 14.88 -22.44
CA GLU A 288 -6.34 14.10 -23.18
C GLU A 288 -5.28 13.47 -22.26
N LYS A 289 -5.52 12.21 -21.87
CA LYS A 289 -4.61 11.41 -21.01
C LYS A 289 -3.15 11.37 -21.50
N VAL A 290 -2.95 11.43 -22.81
CA VAL A 290 -1.62 11.43 -23.44
C VAL A 290 -0.89 12.75 -23.14
N ARG A 291 -1.55 13.90 -23.25
CA ARG A 291 -0.94 15.20 -22.94
C ARG A 291 -0.64 15.35 -21.45
N LEU A 292 -1.53 14.85 -20.58
CA LEU A 292 -1.29 14.81 -19.14
C LEU A 292 -0.02 14.00 -18.81
N PHE A 293 0.14 12.83 -19.44
CA PHE A 293 1.32 11.99 -19.27
C PHE A 293 2.61 12.70 -19.69
N TYR A 294 2.64 13.36 -20.85
CA TYR A 294 3.82 14.12 -21.29
C TYR A 294 4.09 15.38 -20.45
N ALA A 295 3.04 16.05 -19.96
CA ALA A 295 3.18 17.22 -19.09
C ALA A 295 3.76 16.86 -17.72
N GLU A 296 3.26 15.78 -17.10
CA GLU A 296 3.85 15.24 -15.85
C GLU A 296 5.30 14.83 -16.08
N ARG A 297 5.59 14.16 -17.21
CA ARG A 297 6.95 13.73 -17.55
C ARG A 297 7.91 14.90 -17.72
N LEU A 298 7.47 15.99 -18.35
CA LEU A 298 8.27 17.21 -18.51
C LEU A 298 8.52 17.89 -17.17
N PHE A 299 7.53 17.93 -16.29
CA PHE A 299 7.68 18.48 -14.94
C PHE A 299 8.69 17.70 -14.11
N PHE A 300 8.56 16.37 -14.03
CA PHE A 300 9.50 15.53 -13.28
C PHE A 300 10.90 15.54 -13.90
N GLY A 301 10.99 15.60 -15.24
CA GLY A 301 12.26 15.79 -15.94
C GLY A 301 12.95 17.09 -15.54
N LEU A 302 12.24 18.21 -15.54
CA LEU A 302 12.77 19.51 -15.12
C LEU A 302 13.21 19.50 -13.65
N GLN A 303 12.39 18.95 -12.75
CA GLN A 303 12.73 18.85 -11.33
C GLN A 303 13.99 18.00 -11.09
N HIS A 304 14.14 16.89 -11.83
CA HIS A 304 15.32 16.05 -11.77
C HIS A 304 16.58 16.77 -12.26
N VAL A 305 16.49 17.46 -13.41
CA VAL A 305 17.60 18.25 -13.97
C VAL A 305 18.04 19.35 -13.00
N ILE A 306 17.11 20.04 -12.35
CA ILE A 306 17.41 21.06 -11.35
C ILE A 306 18.14 20.42 -10.14
N SER A 307 17.66 19.28 -9.65
CA SER A 307 18.27 18.56 -8.53
C SER A 307 19.71 18.14 -8.84
N ASP A 308 19.93 17.49 -9.98
CA ASP A 308 21.27 17.05 -10.41
C ASP A 308 22.21 18.24 -10.61
N ALA A 309 21.72 19.33 -11.22
CA ALA A 309 22.50 20.55 -11.39
C ALA A 309 22.89 21.15 -10.03
N THR A 310 21.96 21.22 -9.07
CA THR A 310 22.28 21.71 -7.72
C THR A 310 23.27 20.81 -6.99
N LEU A 311 23.19 19.49 -7.15
CA LEU A 311 24.12 18.53 -6.56
C LEU A 311 25.53 18.72 -7.12
N VAL A 312 25.68 18.80 -8.45
CA VAL A 312 26.97 19.02 -9.11
C VAL A 312 27.58 20.37 -8.72
N VAL A 313 26.77 21.43 -8.64
CA VAL A 313 27.22 22.75 -8.18
C VAL A 313 27.66 22.71 -6.71
N ALA A 314 26.92 22.02 -5.84
CA ALA A 314 27.27 21.87 -4.43
C ALA A 314 28.57 21.07 -4.24
N VAL A 315 28.74 19.98 -4.98
CA VAL A 315 29.98 19.16 -4.97
C VAL A 315 31.16 19.97 -5.50
N SER A 316 30.96 20.75 -6.56
CA SER A 316 31.98 21.63 -7.12
C SER A 316 32.45 22.69 -6.13
N ARG A 317 31.52 23.29 -5.37
CA ARG A 317 31.83 24.27 -4.32
C ARG A 317 32.57 23.66 -3.12
N LYS A 318 32.23 22.43 -2.73
CA LYS A 318 32.73 21.81 -1.50
C LYS A 318 34.01 20.99 -1.68
N TYR A 319 34.17 20.31 -2.82
CA TYR A 319 35.26 19.34 -3.06
C TYR A 319 36.06 19.60 -4.34
N GLY A 320 35.74 20.69 -5.06
CA GLY A 320 36.46 21.12 -6.25
C GLY A 320 35.97 20.50 -7.57
N LYS A 321 36.43 21.09 -8.68
CA LYS A 321 35.90 20.83 -10.03
C LYS A 321 36.13 19.40 -10.53
N ARG A 322 37.20 18.73 -10.09
CA ARG A 322 37.52 17.35 -10.51
C ARG A 322 36.51 16.34 -9.96
N LEU A 323 36.16 16.46 -8.67
CA LEU A 323 35.17 15.58 -8.04
C LEU A 323 33.77 15.82 -8.60
N ALA A 324 33.43 17.07 -8.91
CA ALA A 324 32.16 17.40 -9.55
C ALA A 324 32.03 16.81 -10.95
N SER A 325 33.13 16.74 -11.71
CA SER A 325 33.17 16.07 -13.01
C SER A 325 32.93 14.55 -12.88
N TYR A 326 33.54 13.91 -11.88
CA TYR A 326 33.26 12.49 -11.59
C TYR A 326 31.83 12.25 -11.09
N ALA A 327 31.28 13.15 -10.27
CA ALA A 327 29.89 13.06 -9.82
C ALA A 327 28.91 13.22 -10.99
N LEU A 328 29.16 14.16 -11.90
CA LEU A 328 28.38 14.33 -13.13
C LEU A 328 28.47 13.07 -14.00
N ALA A 329 29.68 12.54 -14.23
CA ALA A 329 29.87 11.31 -15.01
C ALA A 329 29.17 10.10 -14.38
N MET A 330 29.21 9.99 -13.05
CA MET A 330 28.49 8.95 -12.31
C MET A 330 26.98 9.12 -12.39
N LEU A 331 26.44 10.35 -12.31
CA LEU A 331 25.00 10.61 -12.48
C LEU A 331 24.50 10.28 -13.89
N CYS A 332 25.33 10.52 -14.92
CA CYS A 332 25.04 10.11 -16.29
C CYS A 332 25.01 8.58 -16.47
N LEU A 333 25.74 7.82 -15.64
CA LEU A 333 25.85 6.36 -15.72
C LEU A 333 24.96 5.62 -14.71
N ALA A 334 24.67 6.22 -13.57
CA ALA A 334 23.87 5.66 -12.49
C ALA A 334 22.38 5.76 -12.87
N SER A 335 21.83 4.60 -13.18
CA SER A 335 20.52 4.34 -13.77
C SER A 335 19.33 4.58 -12.84
N GLY A 336 19.16 5.80 -12.34
CA GLY A 336 17.83 6.34 -11.97
C GLY A 336 17.09 6.91 -13.18
N CYS A 337 17.83 7.50 -14.11
CA CYS A 337 17.30 8.09 -15.35
C CYS A 337 16.75 7.05 -16.34
N PHE A 338 17.20 5.80 -16.27
CA PHE A 338 16.88 4.77 -17.26
C PHE A 338 15.47 4.15 -17.11
N PHE A 339 14.83 4.23 -15.94
CA PHE A 339 13.47 3.68 -15.76
C PHE A 339 12.35 4.73 -15.90
N ALA A 340 12.67 6.04 -15.87
CA ALA A 340 11.67 7.10 -15.97
C ALA A 340 11.75 7.91 -17.28
N SER A 341 12.88 7.92 -18.00
CA SER A 341 13.10 8.84 -19.11
C SER A 341 13.79 8.16 -20.29
N THR A 342 12.97 7.75 -21.25
CA THR A 342 13.37 7.53 -22.63
C THR A 342 14.19 8.71 -23.14
N SER A 343 15.43 8.50 -23.66
CA SER A 343 16.03 9.17 -24.85
C SER A 343 17.55 9.45 -24.95
N ASP A 344 18.04 9.31 -26.19
CA ASP A 344 19.09 10.00 -26.95
C ASP A 344 20.30 10.70 -26.27
N TRP A 345 21.45 10.03 -26.40
CA TRP A 345 22.76 10.41 -25.83
C TRP A 345 23.84 10.74 -26.87
N LEU A 346 23.50 11.29 -28.05
CA LEU A 346 24.55 11.59 -29.03
C LEU A 346 25.20 12.99 -28.91
N PHE A 347 24.66 13.88 -28.09
CA PHE A 347 25.14 15.27 -28.01
C PHE A 347 25.77 15.71 -26.67
N PRO A 348 25.39 15.20 -25.47
CA PRO A 348 26.03 15.62 -24.23
C PRO A 348 27.51 15.25 -24.16
N SER A 349 27.87 14.08 -24.69
CA SER A 349 29.24 13.57 -24.78
C SER A 349 30.13 14.39 -25.73
N LEU A 350 29.56 15.01 -26.77
CA LEU A 350 30.29 15.92 -27.67
C LEU A 350 30.48 17.32 -27.05
N VAL A 351 29.56 17.76 -26.18
CA VAL A 351 29.60 19.08 -25.53
C VAL A 351 30.50 19.09 -24.28
N ILE A 352 30.67 17.95 -23.61
CA ILE A 352 31.71 17.78 -22.57
C ILE A 352 33.12 17.93 -23.16
N LEU A 353 33.29 17.63 -24.46
CA LEU A 353 34.53 17.89 -25.19
C LEU A 353 34.74 19.39 -25.52
N LEU A 354 33.72 20.24 -25.35
CA LEU A 354 33.71 21.66 -25.76
C LEU A 354 33.57 22.66 -24.58
N GLU A 355 33.66 22.21 -23.33
CA GLU A 355 33.66 23.03 -22.10
C GLU A 355 32.50 24.05 -21.94
N LYS A 356 31.31 23.79 -22.52
CA LYS A 356 30.16 24.71 -22.42
C LYS A 356 28.94 24.08 -21.72
N PRO A 357 28.67 24.40 -20.43
CA PRO A 357 27.63 23.73 -19.64
C PRO A 357 26.19 24.07 -20.05
N ALA A 358 25.94 25.22 -20.68
CA ALA A 358 24.58 25.65 -21.07
C ALA A 358 23.93 24.76 -22.15
N TRP A 359 24.73 24.20 -23.05
CA TRP A 359 24.26 23.36 -24.15
C TRP A 359 23.95 21.92 -23.71
N ALA A 360 24.58 21.44 -22.63
CA ALA A 360 24.27 20.15 -22.02
C ALA A 360 22.86 20.12 -21.41
N VAL A 361 22.41 21.25 -20.86
CA VAL A 361 21.07 21.37 -20.25
C VAL A 361 19.96 21.39 -21.33
N ALA A 362 20.17 22.08 -22.45
CA ALA A 362 19.21 22.12 -23.56
C ALA A 362 19.06 20.76 -24.27
N THR A 363 20.15 20.01 -24.38
CA THR A 363 20.15 18.67 -25.03
C THR A 363 19.53 17.60 -24.13
N ALA A 364 19.71 17.67 -22.81
CA ALA A 364 18.99 16.83 -21.85
C ALA A 364 17.47 17.03 -21.92
N ALA A 365 16.99 18.25 -22.19
CA ALA A 365 15.56 18.53 -22.34
C ALA A 365 14.96 17.94 -23.63
N LEU A 366 15.69 18.01 -24.74
CA LEU A 366 15.27 17.45 -26.03
C LEU A 366 15.28 15.93 -26.06
N ALA A 367 16.21 15.34 -25.31
CA ALA A 367 16.28 13.92 -25.16
C ALA A 367 14.88 13.42 -24.74
N VAL A 368 14.35 13.80 -23.56
CA VAL A 368 13.15 13.22 -22.88
C VAL A 368 11.96 12.85 -23.80
N ILE A 369 11.86 13.48 -24.97
CA ILE A 369 10.88 13.33 -26.04
C ILE A 369 11.00 12.01 -26.86
N LEU A 370 12.16 11.38 -27.11
CA LEU A 370 12.36 10.52 -28.32
C LEU A 370 12.52 8.96 -28.22
N GLY A 371 12.75 8.29 -27.09
CA GLY A 371 12.60 6.80 -27.01
C GLY A 371 13.82 5.87 -27.22
N TRP A 372 13.70 4.57 -26.88
CA TRP A 372 14.79 3.63 -26.49
C TRP A 372 15.42 2.64 -27.53
N PRO A 373 14.92 2.36 -28.76
CA PRO A 373 15.35 1.14 -29.46
C PRO A 373 16.74 1.18 -30.13
N PHE A 374 17.49 2.28 -30.09
CA PHE A 374 18.78 2.43 -30.80
C PHE A 374 20.04 2.33 -29.92
N SER A 375 19.88 2.09 -28.61
CA SER A 375 20.98 2.16 -27.64
C SER A 375 22.06 1.08 -27.79
N ILE A 376 21.74 -0.09 -28.35
CA ILE A 376 22.68 -1.22 -28.41
C ILE A 376 23.71 -1.05 -29.55
N LEU A 377 23.28 -0.50 -30.69
CA LEU A 377 24.16 -0.26 -31.84
C LEU A 377 25.18 0.85 -31.60
N ALA A 378 24.87 1.80 -30.72
CA ALA A 378 25.72 2.96 -30.45
C ALA A 378 26.82 2.72 -29.39
N PHE A 379 26.65 1.77 -28.48
CA PHE A 379 27.63 1.50 -27.40
C PHE A 379 28.67 0.43 -27.75
N LEU A 380 28.41 -0.41 -28.75
CA LEU A 380 29.36 -1.42 -29.24
C LEU A 380 30.72 -0.81 -29.66
N PRO A 381 30.79 0.32 -30.39
CA PRO A 381 32.05 0.90 -30.82
C PRO A 381 32.84 1.56 -29.68
N VAL A 382 32.15 2.15 -28.70
CA VAL A 382 32.79 2.81 -27.53
C VAL A 382 33.37 1.78 -26.57
N ALA A 383 32.66 0.68 -26.35
CA ALA A 383 33.17 -0.45 -25.57
C ALA A 383 34.40 -1.09 -26.25
N LEU A 384 34.34 -1.30 -27.57
CA LEU A 384 35.47 -1.80 -28.35
C LEU A 384 36.66 -0.81 -28.36
N TYR A 385 36.40 0.49 -28.44
CA TYR A 385 37.44 1.53 -28.38
C TYR A 385 38.09 1.62 -26.99
N SER A 386 37.31 1.50 -25.92
CA SER A 386 37.82 1.50 -24.54
C SER A 386 38.60 0.22 -24.20
N LEU A 387 38.26 -0.92 -24.80
CA LEU A 387 39.01 -2.19 -24.67
C LEU A 387 40.30 -2.17 -25.51
N ALA A 388 40.31 -1.51 -26.66
CA ALA A 388 41.47 -1.43 -27.55
C ALA A 388 42.58 -0.50 -27.03
N LYS A 389 42.24 0.49 -26.21
CA LYS A 389 43.22 1.39 -25.59
C LYS A 389 43.61 0.85 -24.22
N GLN A 390 44.62 -0.01 -24.18
CA GLN A 390 45.24 -0.45 -22.93
C GLN A 390 45.73 0.77 -22.13
N PHE A 391 44.94 1.21 -21.16
CA PHE A 391 45.41 2.15 -20.15
C PHE A 391 46.47 1.44 -19.32
N LYS A 392 47.70 1.97 -19.37
CA LYS A 392 48.82 1.51 -18.53
C LYS A 392 48.36 1.41 -17.08
N HIS A 393 48.66 0.27 -16.47
CA HIS A 393 48.49 -0.04 -15.05
C HIS A 393 48.70 1.20 -14.17
N VAL A 394 47.62 1.65 -13.54
CA VAL A 394 47.72 2.44 -12.31
C VAL A 394 47.43 1.45 -11.20
N GLU A 395 48.45 1.21 -10.38
CA GLU A 395 48.41 0.34 -9.21
C GLU A 395 47.20 0.68 -8.34
N TYR A 396 46.41 -0.35 -8.04
CA TYR A 396 45.38 -0.30 -7.02
C TYR A 396 46.06 -0.04 -5.67
N PHE A 397 45.99 1.19 -5.16
CA PHE A 397 46.25 1.46 -3.75
C PHE A 397 45.04 1.00 -2.93
N PHE A 398 45.03 -0.29 -2.66
CA PHE A 398 44.34 -0.89 -1.53
C PHE A 398 45.07 -0.45 -0.25
N LEU A 399 44.41 0.32 0.63
CA LEU A 399 44.52 0.29 2.11
C LEU A 399 44.05 1.63 2.70
N VAL A 400 42.89 1.64 3.36
CA VAL A 400 42.77 1.87 4.82
C VAL A 400 41.47 1.22 5.29
N LEU A 401 41.57 -0.07 5.61
CA LEU A 401 40.87 -0.68 6.74
C LEU A 401 41.86 -1.74 7.26
N SER A 402 42.62 -1.39 8.29
CA SER A 402 43.18 -2.38 9.19
C SER A 402 42.62 -2.10 10.58
N PRO A 403 42.15 -3.13 11.31
CA PRO A 403 42.09 -3.09 12.75
C PRO A 403 43.50 -3.38 13.31
N GLN A 404 44.01 -2.48 14.15
CA GLN A 404 44.74 -2.74 15.39
C GLN A 404 45.08 -1.40 16.05
#